data_AF-A0A5M3Q1M7-F1
#
_entry.id   AF-A0A5M3Q1M7-F1
#
_cell.length_a   1.000
_cell.length_b   1.000
_cell.length_c   1.000
_cell.angle_alpha   90.00
_cell.angle_beta   90.00
_cell.angle_gamma   90.00
#
_symmetry.space_group_name_H-M   'P 1'
#
loop_
_entity.id
_entity.type
_entity.pdbx_description
1 polymer ?
#
loop_
_entity_poly.entity_id
_entity_poly.type
_entity_poly.pdbx_seq_one_letter_code
_entity_poly.pdbx_strand_id
1 'polypeptide(L)' 'MTTHDIDSTTDLFQAQDTLPENVRAIIDHHTNLIENDDGNAYLLCRDFLADLEPHGYTFDYGLDGVPYDLQRIELPA' A
#
# COMPACT_ATOMS: atom_id res chain seq x y z
N MET A 1 -30.37 7.20 13.15
CA MET A 1 -29.08 7.79 12.71
C MET A 1 -28.00 6.99 13.38
N THR A 2 -27.56 5.90 12.75
CA THR A 2 -26.42 5.12 13.23
C THR A 2 -25.17 5.93 12.93
N THR A 3 -24.61 6.54 13.98
CA THR A 3 -23.23 6.99 14.00
C THR A 3 -22.36 5.79 13.60
N HIS A 4 -21.90 5.78 12.34
CA HIS A 4 -20.77 4.94 11.93
C HIS A 4 -19.52 5.57 12.54
N ASP A 5 -19.29 5.27 13.80
CA ASP A 5 -18.00 5.44 14.47
C ASP A 5 -17.36 4.05 14.47
N ILE A 6 -16.61 3.72 13.41
CA ILE A 6 -15.58 2.67 13.31
C ILE A 6 -14.62 3.16 12.22
N ASP A 7 -13.71 4.07 12.54
CA ASP A 7 -12.34 3.80 13.02
C ASP A 7 -11.36 3.44 11.87
N SER A 8 -10.79 4.49 11.31
CA SER A 8 -9.33 4.68 11.15
C SER A 8 -8.47 3.74 10.28
N THR A 9 -9.01 2.73 9.60
CA THR A 9 -8.23 1.94 8.61
C THR A 9 -8.68 2.26 7.18
N THR A 10 -8.54 3.53 6.78
CA THR A 10 -8.69 3.90 5.37
C THR A 10 -7.59 3.20 4.59
N ASP A 11 -7.96 2.33 3.65
CA ASP A 11 -7.03 1.85 2.63
C ASP A 11 -6.40 3.06 1.95
N LEU A 12 -5.13 3.29 2.22
CA LEU A 12 -4.43 4.47 1.75
C LEU A 12 -4.16 4.40 0.25
N PHE A 13 -4.32 3.24 -0.40
CA PHE A 13 -4.35 3.19 -1.87
C PHE A 13 -5.53 4.00 -2.42
N GLN A 14 -6.71 3.95 -1.78
CA GLN A 14 -7.84 4.83 -2.15
C GLN A 14 -7.56 6.32 -1.85
N ALA A 15 -6.69 6.61 -0.88
CA ALA A 15 -6.39 7.95 -0.40
C ALA A 15 -4.97 8.42 -0.75
N GLN A 16 -4.43 8.01 -1.90
CA GLN A 16 -3.07 8.35 -2.33
C GLN A 16 -2.78 9.86 -2.40
N ASP A 17 -3.81 10.70 -2.56
CA ASP A 17 -3.69 12.16 -2.53
C ASP A 17 -3.30 12.71 -1.15
N THR A 18 -3.62 11.96 -0.09
CA THR A 18 -3.26 12.29 1.29
C THR A 18 -1.88 11.78 1.69
N LEU A 19 -1.29 10.91 0.86
CA LEU A 19 0.03 10.34 1.08
C LEU A 19 1.12 11.35 0.71
N PRO A 20 2.27 11.30 1.38
CA PRO A 20 3.39 12.13 1.00
C PRO A 20 3.94 11.72 -0.38
N GLU A 21 4.51 12.69 -1.09
CA GLU A 21 4.97 12.53 -2.48
C GLU A 21 5.95 11.37 -2.66
N ASN A 22 6.79 11.08 -1.67
CA ASN A 22 7.73 9.97 -1.70
C ASN A 22 7.01 8.61 -1.72
N VAL A 23 6.01 8.43 -0.86
CA VAL A 23 5.23 7.18 -0.78
C VAL A 23 4.41 7.00 -2.05
N ARG A 24 3.80 8.08 -2.54
CA ARG A 24 3.02 8.05 -3.78
C ARG A 24 3.89 7.69 -4.99
N ALA A 25 5.11 8.21 -5.06
CA ALA A 25 6.06 7.87 -6.13
C ALA A 25 6.46 6.39 -6.10
N ILE A 26 6.65 5.81 -4.91
CA ILE A 26 6.93 4.38 -4.74
C ILE A 26 5.72 3.56 -5.23
N ILE A 27 4.50 3.88 -4.73
CA ILE A 27 3.26 3.20 -5.15
C ILE A 27 3.11 3.22 -6.67
N ASP A 28 3.23 4.39 -7.30
CA ASP A 28 3.10 4.57 -8.76
C ASP A 28 4.15 3.75 -9.52
N HIS A 29 5.42 3.81 -9.08
CA HIS A 29 6.51 3.07 -9.70
C HIS A 29 6.28 1.56 -9.66
N HIS A 30 5.98 1.01 -8.49
CA HIS A 30 5.76 -0.43 -8.32
C HIS A 30 4.46 -0.89 -9.00
N THR A 31 3.38 -0.10 -8.95
CA THR A 31 2.12 -0.41 -9.66
C THR A 31 2.35 -0.51 -11.16
N ASN A 32 3.06 0.46 -11.74
CA ASN A 32 3.39 0.43 -13.16
C ASN A 32 4.28 -0.77 -13.52
N LEU A 33 5.23 -1.14 -12.66
CA LEU A 33 6.03 -2.36 -12.86
C LEU A 33 5.16 -3.61 -12.82
N ILE A 34 4.23 -3.71 -11.86
CA ILE A 34 3.30 -4.84 -11.73
C ILE A 34 2.40 -4.97 -12.97
N GLU A 35 1.89 -3.85 -13.50
CA GLU A 35 1.04 -3.84 -14.69
C GLU A 35 1.80 -4.15 -15.99
N ASN A 36 3.11 -3.84 -16.06
CA ASN A 36 3.94 -4.10 -17.22
C ASN A 36 4.69 -5.45 -17.15
N ASP A 37 4.75 -6.10 -15.99
CA ASP A 37 5.45 -7.36 -15.79
C ASP A 37 4.46 -8.52 -15.66
N ASP A 38 4.29 -9.29 -16.74
CA ASP A 38 3.33 -10.40 -16.85
C ASP A 38 3.59 -11.60 -15.91
N GLY A 39 4.66 -11.61 -15.10
CA GLY A 39 5.09 -12.81 -14.38
C GLY A 39 5.45 -12.63 -12.91
N ASN A 40 5.85 -11.42 -12.48
CA ASN A 40 6.48 -11.23 -11.17
C ASN A 40 5.73 -10.24 -10.26
N ALA A 41 4.47 -9.90 -10.56
CA ALA A 41 3.64 -9.02 -9.75
C ALA A 41 3.71 -9.34 -8.23
N TYR A 42 3.66 -10.62 -7.87
CA TYR A 42 3.81 -11.08 -6.48
C TYR A 42 5.17 -10.69 -5.85
N LEU A 43 6.27 -10.91 -6.59
CA LEU A 43 7.61 -10.55 -6.13
C LEU A 43 7.80 -9.03 -6.05
N LEU A 44 7.19 -8.30 -6.98
CA LEU A 44 7.18 -6.84 -7.02
C LEU A 44 6.39 -6.27 -5.84
N CYS A 45 5.24 -6.86 -5.47
CA CYS A 45 4.51 -6.49 -4.25
C CYS A 45 5.35 -6.73 -2.99
N ARG A 46 6.09 -7.85 -2.93
CA ARG A 46 7.00 -8.10 -1.81
C ARG A 46 8.09 -7.04 -1.70
N ASP A 47 8.69 -6.66 -2.83
CA ASP A 47 9.72 -5.61 -2.89
C ASP A 47 9.14 -4.24 -2.50
N PHE A 48 7.95 -3.94 -3.03
CA PHE A 48 7.18 -2.74 -2.71
C PHE A 48 6.84 -2.65 -1.22
N LEU A 49 6.49 -3.75 -0.57
CA LEU A 49 6.28 -3.80 0.88
C LEU A 49 7.56 -3.44 1.65
N ALA A 50 8.69 -4.02 1.25
CA ALA A 50 9.98 -3.75 1.86
C ALA A 50 10.44 -2.29 1.67
N ASP A 51 10.03 -1.63 0.60
CA ASP A 51 10.31 -0.21 0.35
C ASP A 51 9.37 0.71 1.18
N LEU A 52 8.13 0.28 1.44
CA LEU A 52 7.17 1.03 2.27
C LEU A 52 7.38 0.89 3.79
N GLU A 53 7.85 -0.26 4.25
CA GLU A 53 8.15 -0.51 5.67
C GLU A 53 9.02 0.59 6.32
N PRO A 54 10.17 1.03 5.74
CA PRO A 54 10.98 2.10 6.30
C PRO A 54 10.30 3.48 6.28
N HIS A 55 9.27 3.66 5.45
CA HIS A 55 8.43 4.86 5.47
C HIS A 55 7.33 4.81 6.55
N GLY A 56 7.21 3.70 7.27
CA GLY A 56 6.17 3.51 8.28
C GLY A 56 4.82 3.18 7.64
N TYR A 57 4.83 2.51 6.50
CA TYR A 57 3.63 2.02 5.81
C TYR A 57 3.76 0.53 5.56
N THR A 58 2.65 -0.19 5.61
CA THR A 58 2.55 -1.62 5.33
C THR A 58 1.26 -1.87 4.58
N PHE A 59 1.24 -2.91 3.75
CA PHE A 59 0.04 -3.33 3.01
C PHE A 59 0.04 -4.84 2.84
N ASP A 60 -1.09 -5.40 2.39
CA ASP A 60 -1.20 -6.82 2.06
C ASP A 60 -1.38 -6.99 0.54
N TYR A 61 -1.05 -8.15 -0.01
CA TYR A 61 -1.17 -8.40 -1.44
C TYR A 61 -1.69 -9.79 -1.74
N GLY A 62 -2.61 -9.85 -2.70
CA GLY A 62 -3.22 -11.11 -3.13
C GLY A 62 -2.25 -12.00 -3.92
N LEU A 63 -2.65 -13.26 -4.11
CA LEU A 63 -1.94 -14.21 -4.98
C LEU A 63 -1.86 -13.73 -6.44
N ASP A 64 -2.80 -12.87 -6.83
CA ASP A 64 -2.84 -12.19 -8.12
C ASP A 64 -1.80 -11.05 -8.23
N GLY A 65 -1.04 -10.76 -7.17
CA GLY A 65 -0.06 -9.69 -7.15
C GLY A 65 -0.69 -8.29 -7.11
N VAL A 66 -1.88 -8.17 -6.52
CA VAL A 66 -2.58 -6.89 -6.35
C VAL A 66 -2.42 -6.42 -4.92
N PRO A 67 -1.80 -5.25 -4.67
CA PRO A 67 -1.65 -4.70 -3.34
C PRO A 67 -2.98 -4.06 -2.86
N TYR A 68 -3.31 -4.26 -1.60
CA TYR A 68 -4.52 -3.78 -0.93
C TYR A 68 -4.25 -3.53 0.55
N ASP A 69 -5.17 -2.85 1.24
CA ASP A 69 -5.09 -2.60 2.68
C ASP A 69 -3.83 -1.83 3.09
N LEU A 70 -3.49 -0.78 2.33
CA LEU A 70 -2.36 0.09 2.68
C LEU A 70 -2.68 0.85 3.96
N GLN A 71 -1.88 0.63 4.98
CA GLN A 71 -2.02 1.20 6.30
C GLN A 71 -0.66 1.69 6.82
N ARG A 72 -0.69 2.51 7.86
CA ARG A 72 0.53 2.97 8.53
C ARG A 72 0.99 1.91 9.52
N ILE A 73 2.29 1.64 9.56
CA ILE A 73 2.89 0.85 10.64
C ILE A 73 2.89 1.75 11.87
N GLU A 74 1.87 1.58 12.70
CA GLU A 74 1.86 2.16 14.03
C GLU A 74 2.82 1.35 14.90
N LEU A 75 4.08 1.80 14.98
CA LEU A 75 5.03 1.25 15.94
C LEU A 75 4.46 1.44 17.36
N PRO A 76 4.19 0.37 18.14
CA PRO A 76 3.82 0.54 19.53
C PRO A 76 5.02 1.17 20.27
N ALA A 77 4.77 2.34 20.87
CA ALA A 77 5.74 3.12 21.64
C ALA A 77 6.27 2.39 22.89
#